data_AF-A0A4Z0A760-F1
#
_entry.id   AF-A0A4Z0A760-F1
#
_cell.length_a   1.000
_cell.length_b   1.000
_cell.length_c   1.000
_cell.angle_alpha   90.00
_cell.angle_beta   90.00
_cell.angle_gamma   90.00
#
_symmetry.space_group_name_H-M   'P 1'
#
loop_
_entity.id
_entity.type
_entity.pdbx_description
1 polymer ?
#
loop_
_entity_poly.entity_id
_entity_poly.type
_entity_poly.pdbx_seq_one_letter_code
_entity_poly.pdbx_strand_id
1 'polypeptide(L)'
;MSASKLFQPFQLGDITLQNRVVMAPLTRFRANDEHVHGDLAAEYYAQRASVPGTLLITRRRSSPSARADTPNVPGIWTDAQIAGWRKKEEIKEYVQLYATAAANGVHKAGFDGVEIHNANGYFLDQFLQDVSNNRTDEYGDSIENRARFSLEVIEAVTKAVGQKRVGIRFSPWGTFQDMRMNGDYMNDPKPTFSYLVTKLRDTYPEFAYIHVTEPRVAGASDREPEEGESNDFLREIWGSRPYLSAGGYTRNLAIKTADEKNELIVFGRYFISNPDLPLRLKEDIPFTPYNRDTFYTPKNPIGYTDYPFALRS
;
A
#
# COMPACT_ATOMS: atom_id res chain seq x y z
N MET A 1 29.50 15.99 -35.67
CA MET A 1 29.31 16.86 -34.49
C MET A 1 28.76 15.99 -33.37
N SER A 2 29.36 15.97 -32.18
CA SER A 2 28.76 15.25 -31.04
C SER A 2 27.40 15.87 -30.74
N ALA A 3 26.36 15.05 -30.51
CA ALA A 3 25.05 15.55 -30.10
C ALA A 3 25.22 16.51 -28.89
N SER A 4 24.58 17.68 -28.96
CA SER A 4 24.65 18.70 -27.90
C SER A 4 24.27 18.09 -26.55
N LYS A 5 24.98 18.50 -25.47
CA LYS A 5 24.66 18.09 -24.09
C LYS A 5 23.21 18.42 -23.72
N LEU A 6 22.58 19.40 -24.38
CA LEU A 6 21.20 19.78 -24.15
C LEU A 6 20.21 18.62 -24.36
N PHE A 7 20.52 17.68 -25.27
CA PHE A 7 19.65 16.56 -25.64
C PHE A 7 20.13 15.22 -25.06
N GLN A 8 21.05 15.25 -24.11
CA GLN A 8 21.55 14.05 -23.43
C GLN A 8 20.87 13.89 -22.07
N PRO A 9 20.70 12.66 -21.59
CA PRO A 9 20.17 12.41 -20.25
C PRO A 9 20.96 13.10 -19.14
N PHE A 10 20.27 13.38 -18.03
CA PHE A 10 20.85 14.01 -16.84
C PHE A 10 20.24 13.42 -15.58
N GLN A 11 21.09 12.97 -14.65
CA GLN A 11 20.66 12.48 -13.35
C GLN A 11 20.43 13.65 -12.39
N LEU A 12 19.19 13.85 -11.95
CA LEU A 12 18.80 14.87 -10.98
C LEU A 12 18.21 14.17 -9.74
N GLY A 13 19.03 14.03 -8.68
CA GLY A 13 18.65 13.20 -7.53
C GLY A 13 18.39 11.76 -7.97
N ASP A 14 17.21 11.23 -7.64
CA ASP A 14 16.78 9.87 -8.02
C ASP A 14 16.10 9.80 -9.40
N ILE A 15 15.95 10.93 -10.10
CA ILE A 15 15.23 11.02 -11.39
C ILE A 15 16.23 11.18 -12.55
N THR A 16 16.10 10.33 -13.58
CA THR A 16 16.85 10.49 -14.84
C THR A 16 16.02 11.28 -15.85
N LEU A 17 16.42 12.52 -16.13
CA LEU A 17 15.87 13.33 -17.22
C LEU A 17 16.43 12.80 -18.55
N GLN A 18 15.63 12.80 -19.62
CA GLN A 18 16.07 12.36 -20.95
C GLN A 18 16.65 13.49 -21.79
N ASN A 19 16.46 14.73 -21.36
CA ASN A 19 17.03 15.93 -21.94
C ASN A 19 17.28 16.96 -20.83
N ARG A 20 18.00 18.05 -21.15
CA ARG A 20 18.33 19.13 -20.20
C ARG A 20 17.49 20.39 -20.42
N VAL A 21 16.32 20.24 -21.04
CA VAL A 21 15.35 21.32 -21.23
C VAL A 21 14.34 21.24 -20.09
N VAL A 22 14.18 22.34 -19.37
CA VAL A 22 13.32 22.41 -18.18
C VAL A 22 12.29 23.51 -18.38
N MET A 23 11.01 23.22 -18.11
CA MET A 23 9.99 24.25 -18.06
C MET A 23 10.09 25.01 -16.73
N ALA A 24 10.29 26.32 -16.83
CA ALA A 24 10.31 27.22 -15.67
C ALA A 24 8.92 27.31 -14.98
N PRO A 25 8.85 27.70 -13.70
CA PRO A 25 7.59 27.99 -13.02
C PRO A 25 6.92 29.22 -13.62
N LEU A 26 5.79 29.01 -14.29
CA LEU A 26 5.01 30.06 -14.95
C LEU A 26 3.67 30.24 -14.24
N THR A 27 3.48 31.37 -13.54
CA THR A 27 2.17 31.72 -12.96
C THR A 27 1.17 31.96 -14.08
N ARG A 28 0.07 31.20 -14.09
CA ARG A 28 -0.95 31.30 -15.14
C ARG A 28 -2.30 31.81 -14.68
N PHE A 29 -2.64 31.96 -13.40
CA PHE A 29 -3.95 32.51 -13.00
C PHE A 29 -5.18 31.74 -13.57
N ARG A 30 -5.11 30.40 -13.60
CA ARG A 30 -6.16 29.51 -14.17
C ARG A 30 -6.79 28.58 -13.12
N ALA A 31 -6.54 28.81 -11.83
CA ALA A 31 -7.30 28.15 -10.77
C ALA A 31 -8.65 28.85 -10.58
N ASN A 32 -9.63 28.20 -9.98
CA ASN A 32 -10.90 28.85 -9.63
C ASN A 32 -10.71 29.86 -8.46
N ASP A 33 -11.80 30.46 -8.00
CA ASP A 33 -11.77 31.49 -6.94
C ASP A 33 -11.34 30.91 -5.57
N GLU A 34 -11.48 29.61 -5.39
CA GLU A 34 -10.97 28.84 -4.25
C GLU A 34 -9.50 28.41 -4.42
N HIS A 35 -8.83 28.86 -5.49
CA HIS A 35 -7.45 28.52 -5.85
C HIS A 35 -7.24 27.02 -6.17
N VAL A 36 -8.29 26.31 -6.59
CA VAL A 36 -8.26 24.90 -7.02
C VAL A 36 -7.96 24.81 -8.52
N HIS A 37 -7.05 23.93 -8.91
CA HIS A 37 -6.83 23.61 -10.32
C HIS A 37 -7.96 22.75 -10.89
N GLY A 38 -8.35 23.03 -12.14
CA GLY A 38 -9.29 22.22 -12.91
C GLY A 38 -8.68 21.74 -14.23
N ASP A 39 -9.53 21.23 -15.13
CA ASP A 39 -9.14 20.52 -16.36
C ASP A 39 -8.16 21.29 -17.27
N LEU A 40 -8.25 22.62 -17.30
CA LEU A 40 -7.35 23.46 -18.10
C LEU A 40 -5.88 23.37 -17.68
N ALA A 41 -5.62 23.26 -16.37
CA ALA A 41 -4.25 23.10 -15.86
C ALA A 41 -3.69 21.71 -16.21
N ALA A 42 -4.57 20.73 -16.08
CA ALA A 42 -4.39 19.34 -16.42
C ALA A 42 -3.98 19.14 -17.90
N GLU A 43 -4.69 19.77 -18.84
CA GLU A 43 -4.35 19.79 -20.26
C GLU A 43 -3.05 20.56 -20.53
N TYR A 44 -2.89 21.72 -19.88
CA TYR A 44 -1.72 22.60 -20.06
C TYR A 44 -0.38 21.91 -19.73
N TYR A 45 -0.31 21.18 -18.61
CA TYR A 45 0.89 20.45 -18.22
C TYR A 45 1.12 19.20 -19.09
N ALA A 46 0.07 18.48 -19.48
CA ALA A 46 0.18 17.33 -20.37
C ALA A 46 0.80 17.70 -21.73
N GLN A 47 0.37 18.81 -22.33
CA GLN A 47 0.97 19.32 -23.58
C GLN A 47 2.48 19.57 -23.47
N ARG A 48 2.96 20.01 -22.29
CA ARG A 48 4.36 20.36 -22.02
C ARG A 48 5.19 19.18 -21.52
N ALA A 49 4.54 18.11 -21.08
CA ALA A 49 5.14 16.81 -20.78
C ALA A 49 5.22 15.88 -22.01
N SER A 50 4.92 16.38 -23.21
CA SER A 50 4.83 15.60 -24.45
C SER A 50 6.14 14.90 -24.86
N VAL A 51 7.29 15.33 -24.33
CA VAL A 51 8.59 14.67 -24.52
C VAL A 51 8.98 13.93 -23.23
N PRO A 52 9.14 12.59 -23.25
CA PRO A 52 9.50 11.81 -22.08
C PRO A 52 10.77 12.32 -21.37
N GLY A 53 10.76 12.30 -20.04
CA GLY A 53 11.90 12.73 -19.23
C GLY A 53 12.18 14.23 -19.23
N THR A 54 11.20 15.06 -19.61
CA THR A 54 11.24 16.52 -19.48
C THR A 54 10.82 16.94 -18.08
N LEU A 55 11.65 17.76 -17.42
CA LEU A 55 11.31 18.31 -16.10
C LEU A 55 10.39 19.52 -16.26
N LEU A 56 9.25 19.50 -15.57
CA LEU A 56 8.36 20.66 -15.43
C LEU A 56 8.39 21.17 -14.00
N ILE A 57 8.72 22.45 -13.83
CA ILE A 57 8.67 23.10 -12.52
C ILE A 57 7.37 23.89 -12.44
N THR A 58 6.50 23.55 -11.48
CA THR A 58 5.27 24.29 -11.25
C THR A 58 5.51 25.45 -10.28
N ARG A 59 4.77 26.56 -10.44
CA ARG A 59 4.70 27.59 -9.42
C ARG A 59 3.66 27.15 -8.38
N ARG A 60 4.05 27.11 -7.12
CA ARG A 60 3.18 26.81 -5.97
C ARG A 60 3.06 28.03 -5.07
N ARG A 61 1.88 28.22 -4.46
CA ARG A 61 1.69 29.05 -3.27
C ARG A 61 1.40 28.13 -2.07
N SER A 62 2.03 28.40 -0.93
CA SER A 62 2.02 27.48 0.22
C SER A 62 1.22 27.96 1.43
N SER A 63 0.65 29.18 1.40
CA SER A 63 0.02 29.80 2.58
C SER A 63 -1.34 30.45 2.26
N PRO A 64 -2.35 30.29 3.15
CA PRO A 64 -3.66 30.95 3.05
C PRO A 64 -3.63 32.48 3.26
N SER A 65 -2.62 33.00 3.97
CA SER A 65 -2.57 34.41 4.45
C SER A 65 -2.43 35.47 3.36
N ALA A 66 -2.33 35.04 2.10
CA ALA A 66 -2.03 35.90 0.98
C ALA A 66 -3.19 35.94 -0.05
N ARG A 67 -4.39 35.46 0.31
CA ARG A 67 -5.60 35.44 -0.52
C ARG A 67 -5.98 36.78 -1.18
N ALA A 68 -5.56 37.91 -0.64
CA ALA A 68 -6.04 39.23 -1.06
C ALA A 68 -5.34 39.86 -2.28
N ASP A 69 -4.19 39.35 -2.73
CA ASP A 69 -3.32 40.06 -3.69
C ASP A 69 -3.15 39.42 -5.08
N THR A 70 -3.56 38.16 -5.27
CA THR A 70 -3.32 37.41 -6.53
C THR A 70 -4.44 36.39 -6.80
N PRO A 71 -5.53 36.79 -7.49
CA PRO A 71 -6.68 35.93 -7.76
C PRO A 71 -6.29 34.75 -8.67
N ASN A 72 -6.96 33.59 -8.55
CA ASN A 72 -6.85 32.45 -9.48
C ASN A 72 -5.45 31.81 -9.60
N VAL A 73 -4.51 32.09 -8.70
CA VAL A 73 -3.24 31.34 -8.56
C VAL A 73 -3.51 30.02 -7.82
N PRO A 74 -3.00 28.86 -8.26
CA PRO A 74 -3.29 27.60 -7.58
C PRO A 74 -2.67 27.52 -6.17
N GLY A 75 -3.45 27.00 -5.22
CA GLY A 75 -3.04 26.67 -3.86
C GLY A 75 -2.77 25.17 -3.67
N ILE A 76 -2.34 24.78 -2.47
CA ILE A 76 -2.14 23.37 -2.07
C ILE A 76 -2.22 23.20 -0.54
N TRP A 77 -3.10 23.96 0.11
CA TRP A 77 -3.30 23.95 1.55
C TRP A 77 -4.71 23.49 1.95
N THR A 78 -5.56 23.15 0.98
CA THR A 78 -6.87 22.51 1.20
C THR A 78 -6.96 21.22 0.40
N ASP A 79 -7.82 20.30 0.84
CA ASP A 79 -8.01 19.01 0.17
C ASP A 79 -8.56 19.16 -1.25
N ALA A 80 -9.48 20.12 -1.46
CA ALA A 80 -9.98 20.45 -2.79
C ALA A 80 -8.85 20.89 -3.73
N GLN A 81 -7.88 21.67 -3.24
CA GLN A 81 -6.73 22.10 -4.03
C GLN A 81 -5.83 20.91 -4.37
N ILE A 82 -5.53 20.05 -3.39
CA ILE A 82 -4.74 18.83 -3.58
C ILE A 82 -5.41 17.90 -4.59
N ALA A 83 -6.74 17.73 -4.52
CA ALA A 83 -7.51 16.94 -5.47
C ALA A 83 -7.45 17.55 -6.88
N GLY A 84 -7.53 18.87 -7.03
CA GLY A 84 -7.37 19.54 -8.34
C GLY A 84 -5.97 19.40 -8.96
N TRP A 85 -4.95 19.07 -8.15
CA TRP A 85 -3.63 18.68 -8.64
C TRP A 85 -3.53 17.21 -9.04
N ARG A 86 -4.39 16.33 -8.51
CA ARG A 86 -4.38 14.89 -8.78
C ARG A 86 -5.36 14.55 -9.89
N LYS A 87 -4.89 13.94 -10.97
CA LYS A 87 -5.71 13.51 -12.12
C LYS A 87 -6.26 12.10 -11.89
N LYS A 88 -7.49 11.81 -12.35
CA LYS A 88 -8.03 10.43 -12.38
C LYS A 88 -7.17 9.50 -13.22
N GLU A 89 -6.48 10.04 -14.23
CA GLU A 89 -5.51 9.33 -15.06
C GLU A 89 -4.36 8.73 -14.24
N GLU A 90 -4.00 9.34 -13.10
CA GLU A 90 -2.92 8.83 -12.24
C GLU A 90 -3.32 7.52 -11.56
N ILE A 91 -4.60 7.31 -11.20
CA ILE A 91 -5.06 6.05 -10.59
C ILE A 91 -4.84 4.88 -11.56
N LYS A 92 -5.22 5.06 -12.82
CA LYS A 92 -4.99 4.06 -13.88
C LYS A 92 -3.50 3.82 -14.15
N GLU A 93 -2.69 4.86 -14.06
CA GLU A 93 -1.23 4.73 -14.11
C GLU A 93 -0.71 3.87 -12.96
N TYR A 94 -1.16 4.10 -11.72
CA TYR A 94 -0.79 3.26 -10.58
C TYR A 94 -1.19 1.79 -10.77
N VAL A 95 -2.39 1.51 -11.27
CA VAL A 95 -2.81 0.13 -11.61
C VAL A 95 -1.79 -0.53 -12.54
N GLN A 96 -1.36 0.18 -13.58
CA GLN A 96 -0.38 -0.33 -14.53
C GLN A 96 1.03 -0.46 -13.91
N LEU A 97 1.40 0.40 -12.97
CA LEU A 97 2.66 0.31 -12.22
C LEU A 97 2.69 -0.95 -11.33
N TYR A 98 1.59 -1.28 -10.65
CA TYR A 98 1.47 -2.53 -9.89
C TYR A 98 1.65 -3.75 -10.79
N ALA A 99 0.96 -3.79 -11.94
CA ALA A 99 1.09 -4.88 -12.90
C ALA A 99 2.51 -5.01 -13.46
N THR A 100 3.16 -3.88 -13.76
CA THR A 100 4.54 -3.83 -14.25
C THR A 100 5.52 -4.33 -13.19
N ALA A 101 5.35 -3.91 -11.94
CA ALA A 101 6.17 -4.37 -10.82
C ALA A 101 6.01 -5.89 -10.60
N ALA A 102 4.77 -6.40 -10.65
CA ALA A 102 4.49 -7.83 -10.55
C ALA A 102 5.15 -8.62 -11.68
N ALA A 103 5.00 -8.18 -12.93
CA ALA A 103 5.63 -8.81 -14.08
C ALA A 103 7.16 -8.78 -14.00
N ASN A 104 7.76 -7.68 -13.52
CA ASN A 104 9.19 -7.60 -13.31
C ASN A 104 9.66 -8.60 -12.23
N GLY A 105 8.95 -8.69 -11.10
CA GLY A 105 9.26 -9.64 -10.04
C GLY A 105 9.21 -11.09 -10.53
N VAL A 106 8.09 -11.50 -11.11
CA VAL A 106 7.87 -12.90 -11.51
C VAL A 106 8.68 -13.27 -12.76
N HIS A 107 8.59 -12.48 -13.83
CA HIS A 107 9.14 -12.89 -15.13
C HIS A 107 10.59 -12.46 -15.37
N LYS A 108 11.11 -11.47 -14.62
CA LYS A 108 12.49 -10.97 -14.79
C LYS A 108 13.40 -11.27 -13.60
N ALA A 109 12.90 -11.11 -12.38
CA ALA A 109 13.68 -11.36 -11.16
C ALA A 109 13.57 -12.81 -10.65
N GLY A 110 12.60 -13.58 -11.14
CA GLY A 110 12.42 -15.00 -10.81
C GLY A 110 11.65 -15.26 -9.52
N PHE A 111 10.80 -14.34 -9.07
CA PHE A 111 9.89 -14.60 -7.95
C PHE A 111 8.82 -15.63 -8.34
N ASP A 112 8.48 -16.52 -7.41
CA ASP A 112 7.39 -17.50 -7.62
C ASP A 112 6.00 -16.84 -7.66
N GLY A 113 5.88 -15.67 -7.04
CA GLY A 113 4.65 -14.87 -7.01
C GLY A 113 4.85 -13.52 -6.33
N VAL A 114 3.74 -12.81 -6.14
CA VAL A 114 3.71 -11.48 -5.50
C VAL A 114 2.55 -11.38 -4.52
N GLU A 115 2.73 -10.56 -3.48
CA GLU A 115 1.67 -10.19 -2.55
C GLU A 115 1.29 -8.72 -2.75
N ILE A 116 0.01 -8.45 -3.02
CA ILE A 116 -0.53 -7.09 -3.09
C ILE A 116 -0.71 -6.58 -1.65
N HIS A 117 -0.09 -5.46 -1.30
CA HIS A 117 -0.23 -4.88 0.03
C HIS A 117 -1.46 -3.96 0.10
N ASN A 118 -2.58 -4.46 0.61
CA ASN A 118 -3.84 -3.72 0.83
C ASN A 118 -4.15 -3.59 2.33
N ALA A 119 -3.17 -3.14 3.11
CA ALA A 119 -3.23 -3.16 4.57
C ALA A 119 -2.39 -2.02 5.17
N ASN A 120 -2.45 -1.89 6.49
CA ASN A 120 -1.61 -1.07 7.34
C ASN A 120 -1.58 0.42 6.96
N GLY A 121 -2.66 0.94 6.39
CA GLY A 121 -2.79 2.35 6.04
C GLY A 121 -1.95 2.81 4.84
N TYR A 122 -1.42 1.87 4.06
CA TYR A 122 -0.78 2.19 2.79
C TYR A 122 -1.80 2.40 1.67
N PHE A 123 -1.33 2.76 0.50
CA PHE A 123 -2.11 3.39 -0.55
C PHE A 123 -3.44 2.71 -0.91
N LEU A 124 -3.48 1.38 -1.07
CA LEU A 124 -4.73 0.66 -1.37
C LEU A 124 -5.68 0.62 -0.16
N ASP A 125 -5.14 0.56 1.05
CA ASP A 125 -5.92 0.58 2.29
C ASP A 125 -6.54 1.97 2.53
N GLN A 126 -5.81 3.02 2.14
CA GLN A 126 -6.30 4.41 2.16
C GLN A 126 -7.49 4.63 1.23
N PHE A 127 -7.54 3.94 0.08
CA PHE A 127 -8.73 3.99 -0.77
C PHE A 127 -9.88 3.15 -0.20
N LEU A 128 -9.57 2.03 0.45
CA LEU A 128 -10.56 1.08 0.92
C LEU A 128 -11.37 1.62 2.12
N GLN A 129 -10.71 2.32 3.04
CA GLN A 129 -11.32 2.73 4.31
C GLN A 129 -11.84 4.18 4.27
N ASP A 130 -13.06 4.40 4.77
CA ASP A 130 -13.73 5.71 4.76
C ASP A 130 -13.05 6.77 5.64
N VAL A 131 -12.38 6.36 6.72
CA VAL A 131 -11.59 7.26 7.60
C VAL A 131 -10.55 8.07 6.81
N SER A 132 -10.08 7.55 5.68
CA SER A 132 -9.13 8.23 4.80
C SER A 132 -9.67 8.55 3.41
N ASN A 133 -10.66 7.80 2.92
CA ASN A 133 -11.28 8.04 1.62
C ASN A 133 -12.64 8.76 1.74
N ASN A 134 -12.56 10.10 1.75
CA ASN A 134 -13.72 11.00 1.69
C ASN A 134 -14.01 11.50 0.27
N ARG A 135 -13.62 10.74 -0.77
CA ARG A 135 -13.88 11.11 -2.17
C ARG A 135 -15.36 10.95 -2.48
N THR A 136 -15.86 11.79 -3.39
CA THR A 136 -17.24 11.75 -3.90
C THR A 136 -17.31 11.30 -5.37
N ASP A 137 -16.23 10.75 -5.90
CA ASP A 137 -16.19 10.21 -7.26
C ASP A 137 -16.32 8.68 -7.25
N GLU A 138 -16.12 8.04 -8.41
CA GLU A 138 -16.27 6.58 -8.58
C GLU A 138 -15.31 5.74 -7.73
N TYR A 139 -14.35 6.36 -7.04
CA TYR A 139 -13.40 5.70 -6.14
C TYR A 139 -13.70 5.97 -4.66
N GLY A 140 -14.80 6.62 -4.28
CA GLY A 140 -15.21 6.83 -2.88
C GLY A 140 -16.72 6.83 -2.65
N ASP A 141 -17.15 7.30 -1.49
CA ASP A 141 -18.56 7.45 -1.06
C ASP A 141 -19.30 6.12 -0.74
N SER A 142 -19.08 5.05 -1.49
CA SER A 142 -19.67 3.72 -1.23
C SER A 142 -18.61 2.63 -1.01
N ILE A 143 -19.02 1.50 -0.41
CA ILE A 143 -18.13 0.33 -0.24
C ILE A 143 -17.60 -0.15 -1.60
N GLU A 144 -18.48 -0.24 -2.61
CA GLU A 144 -18.12 -0.67 -3.96
C GLU A 144 -17.08 0.24 -4.59
N ASN A 145 -17.27 1.55 -4.46
CA ASN A 145 -16.37 2.54 -5.03
C ASN A 145 -15.04 2.60 -4.30
N ARG A 146 -15.02 2.54 -2.96
CA ARG A 146 -13.77 2.45 -2.18
C ARG A 146 -12.98 1.19 -2.50
N ALA A 147 -13.65 0.06 -2.71
CA ALA A 147 -13.02 -1.20 -3.11
C ALA A 147 -12.56 -1.23 -4.57
N ARG A 148 -13.03 -0.29 -5.42
CA ARG A 148 -12.77 -0.30 -6.88
C ARG A 148 -11.29 -0.30 -7.20
N PHE A 149 -10.49 0.56 -6.56
CA PHE A 149 -9.07 0.66 -6.86
C PHE A 149 -8.32 -0.63 -6.52
N SER A 150 -8.62 -1.24 -5.37
CA SER A 150 -8.09 -2.56 -5.00
C SER A 150 -8.44 -3.63 -6.03
N LEU A 151 -9.70 -3.68 -6.49
CA LEU A 151 -10.16 -4.64 -7.49
C LEU A 151 -9.47 -4.45 -8.84
N GLU A 152 -9.28 -3.21 -9.29
CA GLU A 152 -8.55 -2.89 -10.54
C GLU A 152 -7.07 -3.33 -10.45
N VAL A 153 -6.42 -3.13 -9.30
CA VAL A 153 -5.05 -3.61 -9.07
C VAL A 153 -4.98 -5.14 -9.05
N ILE A 154 -5.91 -5.80 -8.36
CA ILE A 154 -6.00 -7.28 -8.33
C ILE A 154 -6.15 -7.82 -9.74
N GLU A 155 -7.04 -7.24 -10.55
CA GLU A 155 -7.24 -7.64 -11.95
C GLU A 155 -5.97 -7.48 -12.77
N ALA A 156 -5.35 -6.29 -12.74
CA ALA A 156 -4.18 -5.99 -13.54
C ALA A 156 -2.97 -6.87 -13.18
N VAL A 157 -2.72 -7.09 -11.88
CA VAL A 157 -1.66 -7.97 -11.39
C VAL A 157 -1.95 -9.43 -11.76
N THR A 158 -3.18 -9.89 -11.55
CA THR A 158 -3.59 -11.24 -11.92
C THR A 158 -3.44 -11.50 -13.42
N LYS A 159 -3.78 -10.53 -14.26
CA LYS A 159 -3.58 -10.60 -15.72
C LYS A 159 -2.10 -10.65 -16.09
N ALA A 160 -1.23 -9.96 -15.33
CA ALA A 160 0.20 -9.90 -15.61
C ALA A 160 0.96 -11.18 -15.23
N VAL A 161 0.59 -11.85 -14.13
CA VAL A 161 1.37 -12.99 -13.58
C VAL A 161 0.59 -14.28 -13.36
N GLY A 162 -0.74 -14.25 -13.44
CA GLY A 162 -1.66 -15.37 -13.20
C GLY A 162 -2.09 -15.50 -11.73
N GLN A 163 -3.38 -15.77 -11.48
CA GLN A 163 -3.98 -15.73 -10.13
C GLN A 163 -3.31 -16.67 -9.09
N LYS A 164 -2.76 -17.80 -9.53
CA LYS A 164 -2.03 -18.76 -8.66
C LYS A 164 -0.75 -18.20 -8.07
N ARG A 165 -0.27 -17.06 -8.58
CA ARG A 165 0.95 -16.38 -8.16
C ARG A 165 0.67 -15.07 -7.44
N VAL A 166 -0.58 -14.80 -7.07
CA VAL A 166 -0.98 -13.55 -6.43
C VAL A 166 -1.59 -13.84 -5.08
N GLY A 167 -1.00 -13.26 -4.03
CA GLY A 167 -1.59 -13.10 -2.72
C GLY A 167 -2.03 -11.66 -2.48
N ILE A 168 -2.85 -11.42 -1.47
CA ILE A 168 -3.22 -10.06 -1.04
C ILE A 168 -3.29 -9.98 0.49
N ARG A 169 -2.79 -8.87 1.04
CA ARG A 169 -2.72 -8.63 2.48
C ARG A 169 -3.77 -7.62 2.96
N PHE A 170 -4.41 -7.90 4.09
CA PHE A 170 -5.41 -7.04 4.75
C PHE A 170 -5.09 -6.83 6.25
N SER A 171 -5.65 -5.76 6.83
CA SER A 171 -5.60 -5.47 8.27
C SER A 171 -6.90 -4.83 8.77
N PRO A 172 -8.02 -5.57 8.83
CA PRO A 172 -9.35 -5.00 9.09
C PRO A 172 -9.45 -4.20 10.40
N TRP A 173 -8.72 -4.64 11.42
CA TRP A 173 -8.74 -4.08 12.77
C TRP A 173 -7.53 -3.19 13.08
N GLY A 174 -6.72 -2.88 12.07
CA GLY A 174 -5.48 -2.13 12.24
C GLY A 174 -5.75 -0.64 12.42
N THR A 175 -5.22 -0.04 13.49
CA THR A 175 -5.27 1.41 13.77
C THR A 175 -3.99 2.14 13.36
N PHE A 176 -3.01 1.43 12.80
CA PHE A 176 -1.74 2.02 12.38
C PHE A 176 -1.95 3.04 11.26
N GLN A 177 -1.23 4.16 11.30
CA GLN A 177 -1.37 5.28 10.36
C GLN A 177 -2.80 5.86 10.33
N ASP A 178 -3.42 6.00 11.51
CA ASP A 178 -4.78 6.55 11.69
C ASP A 178 -5.86 5.81 10.89
N MET A 179 -5.62 4.54 10.60
CA MET A 179 -6.61 3.63 10.04
C MET A 179 -7.61 3.16 11.10
N ARG A 180 -8.47 2.22 10.69
CA ARG A 180 -9.70 1.77 11.35
C ARG A 180 -10.80 2.78 11.11
N MET A 181 -11.69 2.41 10.19
CA MET A 181 -12.95 3.10 9.89
C MET A 181 -13.66 3.48 11.20
N ASN A 182 -13.88 4.78 11.41
CA ASN A 182 -14.44 5.38 12.63
C ASN A 182 -15.48 6.50 12.35
N GLY A 183 -15.94 6.63 11.10
CA GLY A 183 -16.84 7.68 10.65
C GLY A 183 -18.33 7.34 10.77
N ASP A 184 -19.19 8.36 10.62
CA ASP A 184 -20.64 8.39 10.91
C ASP A 184 -21.52 7.32 10.22
N TYR A 185 -20.98 6.52 9.30
CA TYR A 185 -21.70 5.44 8.61
C TYR A 185 -20.98 4.10 8.79
N MET A 186 -21.39 3.36 9.82
CA MET A 186 -20.98 1.99 10.13
C MET A 186 -19.58 1.86 10.75
N ASN A 187 -19.52 2.02 12.08
CA ASN A 187 -18.39 1.74 12.99
C ASN A 187 -17.87 0.28 12.98
N ASP A 188 -17.93 -0.41 11.84
CA ASP A 188 -17.58 -1.80 11.68
C ASP A 188 -16.81 -1.99 10.37
N PRO A 189 -15.54 -2.43 10.38
CA PRO A 189 -14.80 -2.70 9.15
C PRO A 189 -15.37 -3.91 8.38
N LYS A 190 -16.15 -4.79 9.02
CA LYS A 190 -16.60 -6.06 8.42
C LYS A 190 -17.26 -5.90 7.05
N PRO A 191 -18.23 -4.99 6.81
CA PRO A 191 -18.89 -4.90 5.51
C PRO A 191 -17.92 -4.57 4.36
N THR A 192 -17.00 -3.61 4.57
CA THR A 192 -16.02 -3.20 3.56
C THR A 192 -15.08 -4.34 3.17
N PHE A 193 -14.49 -5.01 4.17
CA PHE A 193 -13.56 -6.12 3.91
C PHE A 193 -14.31 -7.37 3.41
N SER A 194 -15.53 -7.61 3.87
CA SER A 194 -16.37 -8.73 3.40
C SER A 194 -16.70 -8.59 1.93
N TYR A 195 -17.04 -7.38 1.48
CA TYR A 195 -17.29 -7.09 0.07
C TYR A 195 -16.07 -7.42 -0.80
N LEU A 196 -14.90 -6.88 -0.44
CA LEU A 196 -13.67 -7.07 -1.21
C LEU A 196 -13.26 -8.55 -1.28
N VAL A 197 -13.29 -9.27 -0.15
CA VAL A 197 -12.91 -10.69 -0.11
C VAL A 197 -13.94 -11.58 -0.81
N THR A 198 -15.23 -11.24 -0.75
CA THR A 198 -16.28 -11.93 -1.52
C THR A 198 -16.03 -11.77 -3.03
N LYS A 199 -15.77 -10.55 -3.50
CA LYS A 199 -15.45 -10.29 -4.91
C LYS A 199 -14.19 -11.04 -5.36
N LEU A 200 -13.15 -11.03 -4.53
CA LEU A 200 -11.92 -11.77 -4.81
C LEU A 200 -12.19 -13.28 -4.94
N ARG A 201 -12.90 -13.86 -3.98
CA ARG A 201 -13.24 -15.29 -3.95
C ARG A 201 -14.00 -15.71 -5.19
N ASP A 202 -15.06 -14.95 -5.53
CA ASP A 202 -15.99 -15.29 -6.60
C ASP A 202 -15.36 -15.10 -7.99
N THR A 203 -14.46 -14.13 -8.14
CA THR A 203 -13.82 -13.81 -9.43
C THR A 203 -12.60 -14.68 -9.71
N TYR A 204 -11.83 -15.04 -8.67
CA TYR A 204 -10.55 -15.73 -8.80
C TYR A 204 -10.54 -17.03 -8.00
N PRO A 205 -11.06 -18.15 -8.53
CA PRO A 205 -11.18 -19.42 -7.81
C PRO A 205 -9.82 -20.05 -7.47
N GLU A 206 -8.76 -19.70 -8.21
CA GLU A 206 -7.40 -20.23 -8.02
C GLU A 206 -6.43 -19.16 -7.48
N PHE A 207 -6.94 -18.04 -6.97
CA PHE A 207 -6.14 -17.04 -6.25
C PHE A 207 -5.35 -17.70 -5.10
N ALA A 208 -4.07 -17.35 -4.98
CA ALA A 208 -3.11 -18.12 -4.19
C ALA A 208 -3.46 -18.15 -2.70
N TYR A 209 -3.67 -16.98 -2.09
CA TYR A 209 -4.02 -16.85 -0.68
C TYR A 209 -4.52 -15.44 -0.34
N ILE A 210 -5.18 -15.30 0.82
CA ILE A 210 -5.28 -14.02 1.54
C ILE A 210 -4.38 -14.06 2.77
N HIS A 211 -3.79 -12.91 3.12
CA HIS A 211 -2.94 -12.72 4.28
C HIS A 211 -3.59 -11.66 5.17
N VAL A 212 -3.97 -12.02 6.39
CA VAL A 212 -4.72 -11.13 7.26
C VAL A 212 -3.97 -10.90 8.57
N THR A 213 -3.82 -9.62 8.91
CA THR A 213 -3.30 -9.22 10.22
C THR A 213 -4.41 -9.35 11.25
N GLU A 214 -4.14 -10.12 12.30
CA GLU A 214 -5.06 -10.39 13.40
C GLU A 214 -5.21 -9.16 14.31
N PRO A 215 -6.38 -8.99 14.96
CA PRO A 215 -6.65 -7.85 15.85
C PRO A 215 -5.73 -7.80 17.07
N ARG A 216 -4.91 -8.83 17.29
CA ARG A 216 -3.89 -8.89 18.35
C ARG A 216 -2.71 -7.92 18.11
N VAL A 217 -2.70 -7.17 17.01
CA VAL A 217 -1.61 -6.24 16.66
C VAL A 217 -2.16 -4.86 16.32
N ALA A 218 -1.53 -3.81 16.86
CA ALA A 218 -1.66 -2.43 16.41
C ALA A 218 -0.30 -1.91 15.95
N GLY A 219 -0.13 -1.78 14.62
CA GLY A 219 1.13 -1.38 14.02
C GLY A 219 2.26 -2.35 14.36
N ALA A 220 3.24 -1.86 15.13
CA ALA A 220 4.40 -2.65 15.53
C ALA A 220 4.27 -3.29 16.93
N SER A 221 3.12 -3.16 17.59
CA SER A 221 2.91 -3.58 18.98
C SER A 221 1.79 -4.61 19.09
N ASP A 222 1.94 -5.54 20.04
CA ASP A 222 0.84 -6.42 20.42
C ASP A 222 -0.18 -5.67 21.26
N ARG A 223 -1.43 -6.09 21.16
CA ARG A 223 -2.54 -5.61 21.97
C ARG A 223 -3.53 -6.74 22.22
N GLU A 224 -4.36 -6.55 23.24
CA GLU A 224 -5.54 -7.40 23.40
C GLU A 224 -6.63 -6.96 22.41
N PRO A 225 -7.28 -7.89 21.69
CA PRO A 225 -8.46 -7.61 20.91
C PRO A 225 -9.61 -7.11 21.78
N GLU A 226 -10.38 -6.15 21.27
CA GLU A 226 -11.64 -5.71 21.89
C GLU A 226 -12.76 -6.73 21.63
N GLU A 227 -13.83 -6.69 22.43
CA GLU A 227 -14.99 -7.56 22.22
C GLU A 227 -15.57 -7.35 20.81
N GLY A 228 -15.73 -8.45 20.07
CA GLY A 228 -16.25 -8.43 18.69
C GLY A 228 -15.21 -8.25 17.59
N GLU A 229 -13.94 -7.98 17.93
CA GLU A 229 -12.84 -7.96 16.97
C GLU A 229 -12.38 -9.38 16.65
N SER A 230 -12.81 -9.89 15.50
CA SER A 230 -12.36 -11.17 14.95
C SER A 230 -12.31 -11.12 13.43
N ASN A 231 -11.36 -11.84 12.84
CA ASN A 231 -11.28 -12.06 11.39
C ASN A 231 -12.08 -13.29 10.93
N ASP A 232 -12.87 -13.93 11.80
CA ASP A 232 -13.62 -15.15 11.44
C ASP A 232 -14.62 -14.91 10.30
N PHE A 233 -15.18 -13.71 10.17
CA PHE A 233 -16.01 -13.34 9.01
C PHE A 233 -15.27 -13.48 7.67
N LEU A 234 -13.95 -13.21 7.63
CA LEU A 234 -13.15 -13.42 6.42
C LEU A 234 -12.88 -14.90 6.18
N ARG A 235 -12.73 -15.70 7.25
CA ARG A 235 -12.55 -17.16 7.15
C ARG A 235 -13.81 -17.83 6.61
N GLU A 236 -14.98 -17.43 7.10
CA GLU A 236 -16.28 -17.88 6.61
C GLU A 236 -16.46 -17.58 5.12
N ILE A 237 -16.08 -16.37 4.69
CA ILE A 237 -16.15 -15.98 3.27
C ILE A 237 -15.13 -16.79 2.45
N TRP A 238 -13.87 -16.85 2.88
CA TRP A 238 -12.76 -17.44 2.12
C TRP A 238 -12.82 -18.98 2.05
N GLY A 239 -13.44 -19.61 3.04
CA GLY A 239 -13.61 -21.05 3.12
C GLY A 239 -12.28 -21.79 3.37
N SER A 240 -12.14 -22.98 2.77
CA SER A 240 -10.97 -23.86 2.95
C SER A 240 -9.73 -23.46 2.13
N ARG A 241 -9.76 -22.28 1.51
CA ARG A 241 -8.67 -21.79 0.67
C ARG A 241 -7.49 -21.33 1.53
N PRO A 242 -6.25 -21.30 1.01
CA PRO A 242 -5.09 -20.91 1.79
C PRO A 242 -5.26 -19.52 2.44
N TYR A 243 -5.13 -19.49 3.76
CA TYR A 243 -5.29 -18.31 4.59
C TYR A 243 -4.03 -18.15 5.45
N LEU A 244 -3.36 -17.02 5.31
CA LEU A 244 -2.19 -16.64 6.09
C LEU A 244 -2.64 -15.72 7.22
N SER A 245 -2.43 -16.15 8.46
CA SER A 245 -2.76 -15.34 9.64
C SER A 245 -1.50 -14.81 10.31
N ALA A 246 -1.45 -13.51 10.55
CA ALA A 246 -0.28 -12.82 11.10
C ALA A 246 -0.64 -12.03 12.37
N GLY A 247 0.27 -12.05 13.35
CA GLY A 247 0.21 -11.12 14.49
C GLY A 247 0.05 -11.77 15.86
N GLY A 248 0.96 -11.43 16.78
CA GLY A 248 0.91 -11.84 18.18
C GLY A 248 1.03 -13.35 18.43
N TYR A 249 1.48 -14.15 17.45
CA TYR A 249 1.56 -15.59 17.60
C TYR A 249 2.65 -16.02 18.58
N THR A 250 2.24 -16.83 19.56
CA THR A 250 3.13 -17.68 20.37
C THR A 250 3.16 -19.09 19.77
N ARG A 251 4.08 -19.95 20.21
CA ARG A 251 4.13 -21.36 19.78
C ARG A 251 2.79 -22.07 19.97
N ASN A 252 2.24 -22.03 21.18
CA ASN A 252 1.00 -22.74 21.51
C ASN A 252 -0.19 -22.20 20.71
N LEU A 253 -0.28 -20.87 20.54
CA LEU A 253 -1.34 -20.28 19.75
C LEU A 253 -1.21 -20.61 18.26
N ALA A 254 0.01 -20.65 17.73
CA ALA A 254 0.29 -21.00 16.35
C ALA A 254 -0.08 -22.46 16.05
N ILE A 255 0.34 -23.41 16.90
CA ILE A 255 -0.01 -24.83 16.79
C ILE A 255 -1.53 -24.99 16.85
N LYS A 256 -2.17 -24.42 17.89
CA LYS A 256 -3.63 -24.48 18.04
C LYS A 256 -4.35 -23.94 16.81
N THR A 257 -3.94 -22.78 16.31
CA THR A 257 -4.60 -22.16 15.15
C THR A 257 -4.38 -22.96 13.86
N ALA A 258 -3.17 -23.48 13.64
CA ALA A 258 -2.88 -24.33 12.50
C ALA A 258 -3.73 -25.61 12.53
N ASP A 259 -3.83 -26.26 13.69
CA ASP A 259 -4.59 -27.51 13.86
C ASP A 259 -6.11 -27.30 13.76
N GLU A 260 -6.64 -26.25 14.40
CA GLU A 260 -8.09 -26.00 14.44
C GLU A 260 -8.63 -25.32 13.18
N LYS A 261 -7.85 -24.43 12.56
CA LYS A 261 -8.31 -23.61 11.42
C LYS A 261 -7.67 -23.99 10.08
N ASN A 262 -6.68 -24.89 10.06
CA ASN A 262 -5.94 -25.28 8.85
C ASN A 262 -5.29 -24.08 8.13
N GLU A 263 -4.69 -23.18 8.92
CA GLU A 263 -4.10 -21.91 8.44
C GLU A 263 -2.58 -21.94 8.38
N LEU A 264 -2.01 -21.08 7.53
CA LEU A 264 -0.58 -20.78 7.53
C LEU A 264 -0.30 -19.66 8.52
N ILE A 265 0.65 -19.86 9.44
CA ILE A 265 0.96 -18.89 10.48
C ILE A 265 2.18 -18.04 10.10
N VAL A 266 2.00 -16.73 10.10
CA VAL A 266 3.02 -15.75 9.73
C VAL A 266 3.62 -15.11 10.98
N PHE A 267 4.93 -15.28 11.15
CA PHE A 267 5.71 -14.64 12.20
C PHE A 267 6.54 -13.47 11.63
N GLY A 268 6.38 -12.29 12.22
CA GLY A 268 7.17 -11.10 11.87
C GLY A 268 8.37 -10.91 12.80
N ARG A 269 8.15 -10.20 13.93
CA ARG A 269 9.20 -9.80 14.89
C ARG A 269 10.12 -10.93 15.33
N TYR A 270 9.59 -12.10 15.67
CA TYR A 270 10.41 -13.22 16.13
C TYR A 270 11.23 -13.88 15.01
N PHE A 271 10.85 -13.74 13.75
CA PHE A 271 11.68 -14.23 12.64
C PHE A 271 12.93 -13.36 12.46
N ILE A 272 12.90 -12.09 12.86
CA ILE A 272 14.10 -11.22 12.85
C ILE A 272 15.18 -11.81 13.77
N SER A 273 14.81 -12.20 14.99
CA SER A 273 15.78 -12.66 16.00
C SER A 273 16.03 -14.17 16.04
N ASN A 274 15.28 -14.95 15.26
CA ASN A 274 15.36 -16.42 15.25
C ASN A 274 15.43 -16.92 13.80
N PRO A 275 16.62 -17.00 13.18
CA PRO A 275 16.78 -17.45 11.80
C PRO A 275 16.29 -18.90 11.58
N ASP A 276 16.19 -19.67 12.66
CA ASP A 276 15.74 -21.06 12.73
C ASP A 276 14.40 -21.22 13.44
N LEU A 277 13.53 -20.20 13.40
CA LEU A 277 12.24 -20.19 14.10
C LEU A 277 11.40 -21.46 13.91
N PRO A 278 11.29 -22.07 12.71
CA PRO A 278 10.53 -23.32 12.54
C PRO A 278 11.09 -24.49 13.37
N LEU A 279 12.42 -24.59 13.50
CA LEU A 279 13.05 -25.62 14.34
C LEU A 279 12.72 -25.36 15.81
N ARG A 280 12.79 -24.10 16.24
CA ARG A 280 12.46 -23.73 17.62
C ARG A 280 11.01 -23.99 17.99
N LEU A 281 10.10 -23.67 17.07
CA LEU A 281 8.68 -24.02 17.19
C LEU A 281 8.47 -25.53 17.28
N LYS A 282 9.20 -26.34 16.49
CA LYS A 282 9.06 -27.79 16.52
C LYS A 282 9.56 -28.39 17.84
N GLU A 283 10.79 -28.05 18.22
CA GLU A 283 11.52 -28.65 19.35
C GLU A 283 11.29 -27.94 20.69
N ASP A 284 10.34 -26.99 20.74
CA ASP A 284 10.01 -26.16 21.92
C ASP A 284 11.22 -25.41 22.51
N ILE A 285 12.10 -24.92 21.62
CA ILE A 285 13.28 -24.14 22.00
C ILE A 285 12.82 -22.68 22.24
N PRO A 286 13.21 -22.06 23.36
CA PRO A 286 12.88 -20.66 23.62
C PRO A 286 13.33 -19.72 22.49
N PHE A 287 12.49 -18.74 22.18
CA PHE A 287 12.83 -17.72 21.20
C PHE A 287 13.90 -16.78 21.77
N THR A 288 14.91 -16.50 20.97
CA THR A 288 15.82 -15.38 21.21
C THR A 288 15.01 -14.08 21.16
N PRO A 289 15.05 -13.24 22.21
CA PRO A 289 14.38 -11.95 22.20
C PRO A 289 14.86 -11.06 21.06
N TYR A 290 13.94 -10.36 20.41
CA TYR A 290 14.27 -9.35 19.41
C TYR A 290 14.68 -8.02 20.08
N ASN A 291 15.53 -7.25 19.40
CA ASN A 291 15.90 -5.90 19.79
C ASN A 291 15.25 -4.89 18.85
N ARG A 292 14.39 -4.01 19.37
CA ARG A 292 13.69 -3.01 18.55
C ARG A 292 14.62 -1.91 18.03
N ASP A 293 15.68 -1.57 18.75
CA ASP A 293 16.58 -0.48 18.39
C ASP A 293 17.34 -0.78 17.09
N THR A 294 17.52 -2.07 16.79
CA THR A 294 18.24 -2.52 15.59
C THR A 294 17.35 -2.72 14.36
N PHE A 295 16.02 -2.70 14.49
CA PHE A 295 15.09 -3.01 13.38
C PHE A 295 15.29 -2.13 12.14
N TYR A 296 15.63 -0.85 12.35
CA TYR A 296 15.72 0.15 11.29
C TYR A 296 17.11 0.80 11.21
N THR A 297 18.16 0.11 11.67
CA THR A 297 19.53 0.64 11.59
C THR A 297 20.09 0.44 10.18
N PRO A 298 20.41 1.51 9.43
CA PRO A 298 20.84 1.37 8.03
C PRO A 298 22.22 0.71 7.90
N LYS A 299 22.31 -0.33 7.06
CA LYS A 299 23.58 -0.98 6.63
C LYS A 299 24.44 -1.52 7.79
N ASN A 300 23.83 -1.85 8.92
CA ASN A 300 24.52 -2.40 10.09
C ASN A 300 24.19 -3.90 10.22
N PRO A 301 25.19 -4.80 10.32
CA PRO A 301 24.93 -6.22 10.54
C PRO A 301 24.39 -6.55 11.94
N ILE A 302 24.56 -5.65 12.92
CA ILE A 302 24.13 -5.85 14.30
C ILE A 302 22.61 -5.82 14.40
N GLY A 303 22.02 -6.89 14.95
CA GLY A 303 20.58 -7.12 15.01
C GLY A 303 19.95 -7.41 13.65
N TYR A 304 20.76 -7.82 12.66
CA TYR A 304 20.31 -8.18 11.31
C TYR A 304 20.79 -9.58 10.91
N THR A 305 22.10 -9.84 10.91
CA THR A 305 22.69 -11.13 10.50
C THR A 305 23.45 -11.87 11.61
N ASP A 306 23.51 -11.29 12.81
CA ASP A 306 24.30 -11.79 13.95
C ASP A 306 23.44 -12.50 15.01
N TYR A 307 22.14 -12.69 14.77
CA TYR A 307 21.31 -13.52 15.64
C TYR A 307 21.71 -15.00 15.55
N PRO A 308 21.93 -15.70 16.68
CA PRO A 308 22.42 -17.06 16.69
C PRO A 308 21.33 -18.07 16.31
N PHE A 309 21.74 -19.13 15.62
CA PHE A 309 20.97 -20.37 15.52
C PHE A 309 20.90 -21.05 16.90
N ALA A 310 19.86 -21.84 17.16
CA ALA A 310 19.82 -22.73 18.29
C ALA A 310 20.97 -23.74 18.17
N LEU A 311 21.71 -23.95 19.26
CA LEU A 311 22.74 -24.98 19.32
C LEU A 311 22.04 -26.33 19.13
N ARG A 312 22.43 -27.09 18.10
CA ARG A 312 21.99 -28.48 17.95
C ARG A 312 22.63 -29.28 19.08
N SER A 313 21.82 -29.73 20.04
CA SER A 313 22.19 -30.79 20.98
C SER A 313 22.20 -32.15 20.28
#